data_AF-A0A6M0KA58-F1
#
_entry.id   AF-A0A6M0KA58-F1
#
_cell.length_a   1.000
_cell.length_b   1.000
_cell.length_c   1.000
_cell.angle_alpha   90.00
_cell.angle_beta   90.00
_cell.angle_gamma   90.00
#
_symmetry.space_group_name_H-M   'P 1'
#
loop_
_entity.id
_entity.type
_entity.pdbx_description
1 polymer ?
#
loop_
_entity_poly.entity_id
_entity_poly.type
_entity_poly.pdbx_seq_one_letter_code
_entity_poly.pdbx_strand_id
1 'polypeptide(L)'
;MNDPQTDRHQEIALFRYGVIAELVQWPKERKGLYAAIAAKAERAYAIPGSTRTRIAAETIRDWLKAYRRGGFEALLPKPRADRGQARRLPPSVVEA
;
A
#
# COMPACT_ATOMS: atom_id res chain seq x y z
N MET A 1 -7.34 -8.06 -26.40
CA MET A 1 -7.01 -6.63 -26.19
C MET A 1 -6.89 -6.45 -24.69
N ASN A 2 -5.75 -6.01 -24.18
CA ASN A 2 -5.70 -5.56 -22.79
C ASN A 2 -6.27 -4.14 -22.72
N ASP A 3 -7.12 -3.90 -21.74
CA ASP A 3 -7.56 -2.55 -21.38
C ASP A 3 -6.44 -1.89 -20.54
N PRO A 4 -5.88 -0.74 -20.97
CA PRO A 4 -4.80 -0.05 -20.24
C PRO A 4 -5.17 0.30 -18.78
N GLN A 5 -6.47 0.45 -18.47
CA GLN A 5 -6.92 0.67 -17.10
C GLN A 5 -6.84 -0.62 -16.26
N THR A 6 -7.13 -1.77 -16.87
CA THR A 6 -6.97 -3.10 -16.24
C THR A 6 -5.50 -3.39 -15.96
N ASP A 7 -4.61 -3.13 -16.92
CA ASP A 7 -3.16 -3.28 -16.74
C ASP A 7 -2.63 -2.41 -15.58
N ARG A 8 -3.04 -1.14 -15.50
CA ARG A 8 -2.67 -0.24 -14.40
C ARG A 8 -3.25 -0.68 -13.05
N HIS A 9 -4.45 -1.27 -13.03
CA HIS A 9 -5.05 -1.80 -11.80
C HIS A 9 -4.29 -3.04 -11.30
N GLN A 10 -3.91 -3.94 -12.21
CA GLN A 10 -3.04 -5.09 -11.95
C GLN A 10 -1.68 -4.64 -11.41
N GLU A 11 -1.01 -3.66 -12.06
CA GLU A 11 0.27 -3.09 -11.62
C GLU A 11 0.20 -2.57 -10.17
N ILE A 12 -0.84 -1.81 -9.82
CA ILE A 12 -1.04 -1.29 -8.46
C ILE A 12 -1.30 -2.42 -7.46
N ALA A 13 -2.06 -3.46 -7.82
CA ALA A 13 -2.31 -4.61 -6.95
C ALA A 13 -1.06 -5.45 -6.72
N LEU A 14 -0.26 -5.71 -7.76
CA LEU A 14 1.04 -6.38 -7.68
C LEU A 14 2.01 -5.60 -6.79
N PHE A 15 2.09 -4.28 -6.96
CA PHE A 15 2.89 -3.42 -6.09
C PHE A 15 2.46 -3.51 -4.61
N ARG A 16 1.16 -3.39 -4.33
CA ARG A 16 0.60 -3.52 -2.97
C ARG A 16 0.92 -4.89 -2.37
N TYR A 17 0.79 -5.95 -3.15
CA TYR A 17 1.11 -7.30 -2.73
C TYR A 17 2.60 -7.44 -2.38
N GLY A 18 3.50 -6.93 -3.23
CA GLY A 18 4.94 -6.92 -2.97
C GLY A 18 5.32 -6.20 -1.67
N VAL A 19 4.62 -5.12 -1.30
CA VAL A 19 4.82 -4.44 0.00
C VAL A 19 4.43 -5.36 1.16
N ILE A 20 3.31 -6.10 1.06
CA ILE A 20 2.74 -6.87 2.18
C ILE A 20 3.08 -8.37 2.20
N ALA A 21 3.70 -8.95 1.18
CA ALA A 21 3.87 -10.41 1.05
C ALA A 21 4.51 -11.07 2.29
N GLU A 22 5.60 -10.49 2.80
CA GLU A 22 6.27 -10.92 4.05
C GLU A 22 5.34 -10.82 5.29
N LEU A 23 4.40 -9.87 5.29
CA LEU A 23 3.44 -9.65 6.40
C LEU A 23 2.21 -10.58 6.29
N VAL A 24 1.88 -11.01 5.07
CA VAL A 24 0.86 -12.02 4.79
C VAL A 24 1.33 -13.37 5.34
N GLN A 25 2.58 -13.73 5.08
CA GLN A 25 3.22 -14.97 5.56
C GLN A 25 3.73 -14.90 7.02
N TRP A 26 3.42 -13.83 7.76
CA TRP A 26 3.94 -13.62 9.10
C TRP A 26 3.38 -14.68 10.10
N PRO A 27 4.24 -15.48 10.77
CA PRO A 27 3.78 -16.52 11.70
C PRO A 27 2.96 -15.93 12.87
N LYS A 28 1.92 -16.64 13.33
CA LYS A 28 1.02 -16.16 14.39
C LYS A 28 1.74 -16.03 15.73
N GLU A 29 2.73 -16.89 15.94
CA GLU A 29 3.56 -17.05 17.13
C GLU A 29 4.67 -15.97 17.17
N ARG A 30 4.99 -15.36 16.02
CA ARG A 30 6.07 -14.38 15.88
C ARG A 30 5.60 -12.98 16.29
N LYS A 31 6.09 -12.49 17.42
CA LYS A 31 5.93 -11.08 17.84
C LYS A 31 6.62 -10.13 16.85
N GLY A 32 6.21 -8.86 16.84
CA GLY A 32 6.87 -7.80 16.07
C GLY A 32 6.23 -7.40 14.73
N LEU A 33 5.04 -7.92 14.38
CA LEU A 33 4.32 -7.54 13.15
C LEU A 33 4.17 -6.02 12.97
N TYR A 34 3.86 -5.29 14.05
CA TYR A 34 3.75 -3.82 14.02
C TYR A 34 5.10 -3.12 13.77
N ALA A 35 6.20 -3.65 14.29
CA ALA A 35 7.54 -3.13 14.03
C ALA A 35 7.96 -3.40 12.57
N ALA A 36 7.61 -4.56 12.00
CA ALA A 36 7.82 -4.86 10.60
C ALA A 36 6.98 -3.96 9.66
N ILE A 37 5.75 -3.60 10.06
CA ILE A 37 4.92 -2.60 9.36
C ILE A 37 5.58 -1.20 9.42
N ALA A 38 6.06 -0.77 10.59
CA ALA A 38 6.75 0.52 10.74
C ALA A 38 8.05 0.57 9.91
N ALA A 39 8.87 -0.49 9.97
CA ALA A 39 10.11 -0.61 9.19
C ALA A 39 9.87 -0.68 7.67
N LYS A 40 8.66 -1.02 7.20
CA LYS A 40 8.25 -0.87 5.80
C LYS A 40 7.76 0.55 5.49
N ALA A 41 7.09 1.23 6.41
CA ALA A 41 6.63 2.61 6.20
C ALA A 41 7.78 3.62 6.00
N GLU A 42 8.94 3.38 6.61
CA GLU A 42 10.14 4.20 6.44
C GLU A 42 10.88 4.01 5.10
N ARG A 43 10.54 2.97 4.33
CA ARG A 43 11.19 2.68 3.04
C ARG A 43 10.70 3.60 1.94
N ALA A 44 11.59 3.90 1.00
CA ALA A 44 11.24 4.51 -0.27
C ALA A 44 10.71 3.45 -1.25
N TYR A 45 9.71 3.82 -2.05
CA TYR A 45 9.06 2.98 -3.05
C TYR A 45 8.83 3.76 -4.35
N ALA A 46 8.99 3.10 -5.50
CA ALA A 46 8.40 3.56 -6.76
C ALA A 46 6.92 3.15 -6.77
N ILE A 47 6.01 4.06 -6.42
CA ILE A 47 4.57 3.78 -6.32
C ILE A 47 3.90 3.97 -7.70
N PRO A 48 3.33 2.91 -8.31
CA PRO A 48 2.71 3.01 -9.63
C PRO A 48 1.67 4.12 -9.75
N GLY A 49 1.85 4.99 -10.73
CA GLY A 49 0.97 6.12 -10.99
C GLY A 49 0.89 7.17 -9.87
N SER A 50 1.92 7.29 -9.02
CA SER A 50 2.02 8.33 -7.98
C SER A 50 3.40 8.95 -7.92
N THR A 51 3.47 10.25 -7.59
CA THR A 51 4.73 10.96 -7.28
C THR A 51 5.19 10.78 -5.84
N ARG A 52 4.45 10.01 -5.03
CA ARG A 52 4.81 9.72 -3.63
C ARG A 52 5.83 8.59 -3.57
N THR A 53 6.77 8.71 -2.64
CA THR A 53 7.82 7.72 -2.41
C THR A 53 7.66 6.93 -1.11
N ARG A 54 6.73 7.31 -0.21
CA ARG A 54 6.50 6.61 1.08
C ARG A 54 5.04 6.22 1.26
N ILE A 55 4.81 5.21 2.09
CA ILE A 55 3.49 4.63 2.40
C ILE A 55 3.31 4.62 3.92
N ALA A 56 2.18 5.14 4.41
CA ALA A 56 1.91 5.16 5.84
C ALA A 56 1.73 3.73 6.41
N ALA A 57 2.19 3.50 7.63
CA ALA A 57 2.04 2.24 8.37
C ALA A 57 0.58 1.75 8.42
N GLU A 58 -0.38 2.68 8.54
CA GLU A 58 -1.82 2.38 8.51
C GLU A 58 -2.27 1.86 7.14
N THR A 59 -1.81 2.47 6.04
CA THR A 59 -2.12 2.01 4.68
C THR A 59 -1.58 0.58 4.42
N ILE A 60 -0.39 0.26 4.93
CA ILE A 60 0.17 -1.10 4.87
C ILE A 60 -0.70 -2.08 5.67
N ARG A 61 -1.18 -1.67 6.85
CA ARG A 61 -2.09 -2.46 7.69
C ARG A 61 -3.44 -2.70 7.01
N ASP A 62 -3.99 -1.71 6.32
CA ASP A 62 -5.24 -1.81 5.57
C ASP A 62 -5.13 -2.79 4.39
N TRP A 63 -4.04 -2.73 3.63
CA TRP A 63 -3.78 -3.71 2.56
C TRP A 63 -3.63 -5.12 3.10
N LEU A 64 -2.92 -5.30 4.22
CA LEU A 64 -2.81 -6.60 4.90
C LEU A 64 -4.18 -7.13 5.36
N LYS A 65 -5.03 -6.26 5.91
CA LYS A 65 -6.40 -6.60 6.34
C LYS A 65 -7.31 -6.92 5.15
N ALA A 66 -7.19 -6.18 4.05
CA ALA A 66 -7.93 -6.41 2.82
C ALA A 66 -7.56 -7.75 2.19
N TYR A 67 -6.26 -8.02 2.01
CA TYR A 67 -5.75 -9.27 1.45
C TYR A 67 -6.16 -10.49 2.29
N ARG A 68 -6.04 -10.41 3.62
CA ARG A 68 -6.48 -11.50 4.53
C ARG A 68 -8.00 -11.77 4.48
N ARG A 69 -8.80 -10.88 3.91
CA ARG A 69 -10.26 -11.02 3.76
C ARG A 69 -10.70 -11.43 2.36
N GLY A 70 -10.05 -10.92 1.31
CA GLY A 70 -10.49 -11.07 -0.08
C GLY A 70 -9.36 -11.32 -1.09
N GLY A 71 -8.21 -11.79 -0.63
CA GLY A 71 -7.08 -12.16 -1.49
C GLY A 71 -6.53 -11.00 -2.32
N PHE A 72 -5.99 -11.34 -3.48
CA PHE A 72 -5.36 -10.38 -4.39
C PHE A 72 -6.35 -9.34 -4.95
N GLU A 73 -7.57 -9.74 -5.28
CA GLU A 73 -8.63 -8.86 -5.79
C GLU A 73 -8.95 -7.71 -4.84
N ALA A 74 -8.86 -7.95 -3.51
CA ALA A 74 -9.05 -6.91 -2.50
C ALA A 74 -7.93 -5.84 -2.49
N LEU A 75 -6.82 -6.07 -3.21
CA LEU A 75 -5.75 -5.09 -3.42
C LEU A 75 -5.91 -4.27 -4.70
N LEU A 76 -6.87 -4.58 -5.58
CA LEU A 76 -7.12 -3.75 -6.76
C LEU A 76 -7.51 -2.31 -6.35
N PRO A 77 -7.19 -1.28 -7.16
CA PRO A 77 -7.74 0.05 -6.96
C PRO A 77 -9.26 -0.01 -7.07
N LYS A 78 -9.97 0.28 -5.98
CA LYS A 78 -11.40 0.55 -6.08
C LYS A 78 -11.61 1.81 -6.92
N PRO A 79 -12.59 1.84 -7.84
CA PRO A 79 -12.96 3.08 -8.53
C PRO A 79 -13.32 4.13 -7.47
N ARG A 80 -12.66 5.29 -7.55
CA ARG A 80 -12.86 6.37 -6.59
C ARG A 80 -14.11 7.16 -6.95
N ALA A 81 -14.96 7.45 -5.96
CA ALA A 81 -15.93 8.54 -6.08
C ALA A 81 -15.22 9.90 -6.19
N ASP A 82 -14.12 10.07 -5.44
CA ASP A 82 -13.33 11.30 -5.41
C ASP A 82 -12.28 11.35 -6.55
N ARG A 83 -12.69 11.83 -7.72
CA ARG A 83 -11.75 12.38 -8.72
C ARG A 83 -11.27 13.75 -8.26
N GLY A 84 -9.98 13.89 -7.96
CA GLY A 84 -9.30 15.20 -7.96
C GLY A 84 -8.50 15.56 -6.71
N GLN A 85 -8.90 15.15 -5.50
CA GLN A 85 -8.17 15.55 -4.29
C GLN A 85 -7.02 14.58 -3.96
N ALA A 86 -5.83 14.97 -4.41
CA ALA A 86 -4.62 14.58 -3.74
C ALA A 86 -4.67 15.14 -2.30
N ARG A 87 -4.97 14.28 -1.30
CA ARG A 87 -4.71 14.56 0.12
C ARG A 87 -3.21 14.71 0.33
N ARG A 88 -2.63 15.83 -0.11
CA ARG A 88 -1.28 16.29 0.26
C ARG A 88 -1.21 16.14 1.78
N LEU A 89 -0.25 15.37 2.28
CA LEU A 89 0.17 15.62 3.65
C LEU A 89 0.76 17.04 3.64
N PRO A 90 0.33 17.95 4.53
CA PRO A 90 0.99 19.23 4.65
C PRO A 90 2.46 18.99 5.05
N PRO A 91 3.42 19.73 4.47
CA PRO A 91 4.81 19.68 4.91
C PRO A 91 4.95 20.42 6.25
N SER A 92 4.91 19.66 7.34
CA SER A 92 5.15 20.10 8.74
C SER A 92 5.56 18.84 9.53
N VAL A 93 6.76 18.68 10.09
CA VAL A 93 7.35 19.25 11.34
C VAL A 93 8.75 18.59 11.48
N VAL A 94 9.90 19.18 11.89
CA VAL A 94 10.36 20.57 12.19
C VAL A 94 11.90 20.69 11.96
N GLU A 95 12.39 21.92 11.82
CA GLU A 95 13.61 22.57 12.37
C GLU A 95 14.85 21.75 12.79
N ALA A 96 16.03 22.21 12.33
CA ALA A 96 16.95 23.04 13.13
C ALA A 96 17.69 24.05 12.21
#